data_AF-A0A950GAD0-F1
#
_entry.id   AF-A0A950GAD0-F1
#
_cell.length_a   1.000
_cell.length_b   1.000
_cell.length_c   1.000
_cell.angle_alpha   90.00
_cell.angle_beta   90.00
_cell.angle_gamma   90.00
#
_symmetry.space_group_name_H-M   'P 1'
#
loop_
_entity.id
_entity.type
_entity.pdbx_description
1 polymer ?
#
loop_
_entity_poly.entity_id
_entity_poly.type
_entity_poly.pdbx_seq_one_letter_code
_entity_poly.pdbx_strand_id
1 'polypeptide(L)'
;MDRNFVYPGSIPLDTDLLAVNRNAMIGLGFLAQAALGTGVVVDGLACTPTAPPSLTINVGPGSIAQLNVVDVSAFGSLPADSTDPLVKMGINLQATPFTLVAPAVSGQSANYLIEAAFIESDTTPVVLPYYNAANPAQPFSGPNNAGTAQNTQRIQRVQLQLKAGTPANTGAQTTPPVDSGWVGLYVVTVNFGQTAITAGNIAVLPTAPFLNWKLPSLSPGFGAGVQAFGASGNFVVPSGVTRVEVELWGGGSGSFASTSSAASGGGSGGGYARKRIAGLTPGQVIPVVVGGGGAAGTTSTAPGPGGTSSFGPFVSATGGMLNGSANIANPQNGAIPGGTGVGGDVNLMGSSGGIGFLSVGGLGGGAAVGGMQTSGSTGNSGVFPGGGASGAGTGANGNTPYNGGPGANGLVVVRW
;
A
#
# COMPACT_ATOMS: atom_id res chain seq x y z
N MET A 1 -33.50 1.06 6.34
CA MET A 1 -33.86 0.29 7.55
C MET A 1 -35.36 0.38 7.72
N ASP A 2 -36.01 -0.77 7.80
CA ASP A 2 -37.46 -0.85 7.98
C ASP A 2 -37.84 -0.44 9.40
N ARG A 3 -39.00 0.20 9.55
CA ARG A 3 -39.49 0.75 10.81
C ARG A 3 -40.95 0.38 11.01
N ASN A 4 -41.28 -0.15 12.17
CA ASN A 4 -42.66 -0.50 12.52
C ASN A 4 -43.43 0.76 12.92
N PHE A 5 -44.72 0.83 12.56
CA PHE A 5 -45.66 1.78 13.14
C PHE A 5 -46.29 1.19 14.39
N VAL A 6 -46.28 1.97 15.48
CA VAL A 6 -47.03 1.68 16.71
C VAL A 6 -47.93 2.86 16.99
N TYR A 7 -49.21 2.61 17.30
CA TYR A 7 -50.22 3.65 17.43
C TYR A 7 -50.64 3.86 18.89
N PRO A 8 -51.06 5.08 19.28
CA PRO A 8 -51.68 5.30 20.58
C PRO A 8 -52.88 4.36 20.79
N GLY A 9 -52.88 3.61 21.89
CA GLY A 9 -53.97 2.69 22.25
C GLY A 9 -53.86 1.28 21.67
N SER A 10 -52.87 0.97 20.82
CA SER A 10 -52.62 -0.42 20.39
C SER A 10 -51.95 -1.23 21.49
N ILE A 11 -52.28 -2.52 21.60
CA ILE A 11 -51.60 -3.46 22.50
C ILE A 11 -50.18 -3.72 21.94
N PRO A 12 -49.11 -3.44 22.69
CA PRO A 12 -47.74 -3.75 22.24
C PRO A 12 -47.54 -5.25 22.08
N LEU A 13 -46.92 -5.65 20.98
CA LEU A 13 -46.50 -7.03 20.76
C LEU A 13 -45.00 -7.14 21.06
N ASP A 14 -44.56 -8.31 21.49
CA ASP A 14 -43.13 -8.59 21.65
C ASP A 14 -42.37 -8.48 20.31
N THR A 15 -43.04 -8.85 19.21
CA THR A 15 -42.53 -8.69 17.85
C THR A 15 -42.20 -7.24 17.49
N ASP A 16 -42.81 -6.24 18.12
CA ASP A 16 -42.49 -4.83 17.86
C ASP A 16 -41.05 -4.50 18.29
N LEU A 17 -40.61 -5.03 19.43
CA LEU A 17 -39.24 -4.86 19.92
C LEU A 17 -38.26 -5.76 19.18
N LEU A 18 -38.65 -7.02 18.94
CA LEU A 18 -37.80 -7.98 18.24
C LEU A 18 -37.50 -7.53 16.81
N ALA A 19 -38.48 -6.97 16.10
CA ALA A 19 -38.33 -6.54 14.70
C ALA A 19 -37.34 -5.38 14.57
N VAL A 20 -37.38 -4.40 15.48
CA VAL A 20 -36.43 -3.28 15.45
C VAL A 20 -34.99 -3.75 15.64
N ASN A 21 -34.76 -4.73 16.53
CA ASN A 21 -33.43 -5.33 16.72
C ASN A 21 -32.94 -6.05 15.45
N ARG A 22 -33.81 -6.86 14.80
CA ARG A 22 -33.49 -7.52 13.53
C ARG A 22 -33.22 -6.50 12.41
N ASN A 23 -34.04 -5.47 12.26
CA ASN A 23 -33.90 -4.45 11.21
C ASN A 23 -32.61 -3.63 11.38
N ALA A 24 -32.20 -3.35 12.63
CA ALA A 24 -30.92 -2.70 12.92
C ALA A 24 -29.75 -3.59 12.50
N MET A 25 -29.79 -4.89 12.84
CA MET A 25 -28.78 -5.86 12.42
C MET A 25 -28.70 -5.94 10.88
N ILE A 26 -29.83 -6.02 10.18
CA ILE A 26 -29.86 -6.03 8.71
C ILE A 26 -29.21 -4.76 8.14
N GLY A 27 -29.56 -3.59 8.66
CA GLY A 27 -28.96 -2.33 8.24
C GLY A 27 -27.44 -2.30 8.43
N LEU A 28 -26.95 -2.77 9.58
CA LEU A 28 -25.51 -2.88 9.85
C LEU A 28 -24.82 -3.92 8.96
N GLY A 29 -25.49 -5.05 8.66
CA GLY A 29 -24.94 -6.09 7.80
C GLY A 29 -24.76 -5.62 6.36
N PHE A 30 -25.72 -4.88 5.79
CA PHE A 30 -25.56 -4.26 4.47
C PHE A 30 -24.48 -3.18 4.44
N LEU A 31 -24.32 -2.40 5.52
CA LEU A 31 -23.22 -1.45 5.64
C LEU A 31 -21.87 -2.17 5.69
N ALA A 32 -21.76 -3.24 6.48
CA ALA A 32 -20.57 -4.08 6.55
C ALA A 32 -20.24 -4.70 5.19
N GLN A 33 -21.25 -5.21 4.47
CA GLN A 33 -21.09 -5.76 3.13
C GLN A 33 -20.60 -4.70 2.13
N ALA A 34 -21.14 -3.48 2.18
CA ALA A 34 -20.71 -2.40 1.30
C ALA A 34 -19.25 -1.98 1.55
N ALA A 35 -18.77 -2.10 2.79
CA ALA A 35 -17.41 -1.72 3.16
C ALA A 35 -16.38 -2.86 3.03
N LEU A 36 -16.77 -4.10 3.34
CA LEU A 36 -15.88 -5.26 3.49
C LEU A 36 -16.08 -6.32 2.40
N GLY A 37 -17.16 -6.23 1.62
CA GLY A 37 -17.57 -7.29 0.70
C GLY A 37 -18.25 -8.46 1.44
N THR A 38 -18.31 -9.62 0.77
CA THR A 38 -18.97 -10.84 1.28
C THR A 38 -18.00 -11.91 1.78
N GLY A 39 -16.69 -11.71 1.60
CA GLY A 39 -15.67 -12.60 2.15
C GLY A 39 -15.59 -12.54 3.67
N VAL A 40 -14.97 -13.54 4.29
CA VAL A 40 -14.65 -13.48 5.73
C VAL A 40 -13.62 -12.39 5.95
N VAL A 41 -13.85 -11.52 6.93
CA VAL A 41 -12.92 -10.47 7.34
C VAL A 41 -12.82 -10.48 8.86
N VAL A 42 -11.59 -10.41 9.36
CA VAL A 42 -11.29 -10.37 10.79
C VAL A 42 -10.64 -9.04 11.14
N ASP A 43 -10.98 -8.50 12.30
CA ASP A 43 -10.42 -7.25 12.80
C ASP A 43 -10.11 -7.32 14.31
N GLY A 44 -9.04 -6.65 14.73
CA GLY A 44 -8.55 -6.74 16.11
C GLY A 44 -8.00 -8.14 16.39
N LEU A 45 -8.52 -8.80 17.43
CA LEU A 45 -8.15 -10.17 17.86
C LEU A 45 -6.63 -10.37 18.00
N ALA A 46 -5.91 -9.32 18.43
CA ALA A 46 -4.47 -9.38 18.53
C ALA A 46 -4.03 -10.49 19.50
N CYS A 47 -3.22 -11.44 19.01
CA CYS A 47 -2.65 -12.50 19.83
C CYS A 47 -1.36 -12.00 20.49
N THR A 48 -1.36 -11.86 21.81
CA THR A 48 -0.23 -11.34 22.59
C THR A 48 0.17 -12.30 23.72
N PRO A 49 1.45 -12.33 24.15
CA PRO A 49 1.84 -13.01 25.36
C PRO A 49 1.24 -12.35 26.60
N THR A 50 1.15 -13.07 27.71
CA THR A 50 0.81 -12.45 29.00
C THR A 50 1.92 -11.52 29.52
N ALA A 51 1.55 -10.61 30.42
CA ALA A 51 2.48 -9.79 31.18
C ALA A 51 2.18 -9.98 32.69
N PRO A 52 3.04 -10.66 33.47
CA PRO A 52 4.33 -11.24 33.08
C PRO A 52 4.20 -12.46 32.12
N PRO A 53 5.22 -12.76 31.30
CA PRO A 53 5.18 -13.87 30.36
C PRO A 53 4.99 -15.24 31.03
N SER A 54 4.10 -16.05 30.48
CA SER A 54 3.84 -17.43 30.88
C SER A 54 3.54 -18.29 29.64
N LEU A 55 3.19 -19.57 29.82
CA LEU A 55 2.66 -20.42 28.74
C LEU A 55 1.22 -20.08 28.34
N THR A 56 0.70 -18.94 28.77
CA THR A 56 -0.59 -18.42 28.33
C THR A 56 -0.38 -17.29 27.32
N ILE A 57 -1.26 -17.26 26.31
CA ILE A 57 -1.43 -16.15 25.39
C ILE A 57 -2.83 -15.57 25.53
N ASN A 58 -3.01 -14.32 25.13
CA ASN A 58 -4.28 -13.64 25.11
C ASN A 58 -4.63 -13.26 23.67
N VAL A 59 -5.80 -13.67 23.20
CA VAL A 59 -6.40 -13.12 21.97
C VAL A 59 -7.27 -11.95 22.39
N GLY A 60 -6.89 -10.74 22.03
CA GLY A 60 -7.56 -9.51 22.44
C GLY A 60 -8.98 -9.33 21.88
N PRO A 61 -9.67 -8.24 22.24
CA PRO A 61 -10.96 -7.87 21.64
C PRO A 61 -10.88 -7.74 20.12
N GLY A 62 -11.99 -7.99 19.44
CA GLY A 62 -12.06 -7.91 17.98
C GLY A 62 -13.34 -8.49 17.42
N SER A 63 -13.40 -8.59 16.10
CA SER A 63 -14.58 -9.06 15.39
C SER A 63 -14.25 -9.96 14.20
N ILE A 64 -15.24 -10.76 13.83
CA ILE A 64 -15.29 -11.51 12.58
C ILE A 64 -16.55 -11.10 11.84
N ALA A 65 -16.42 -10.70 10.58
CA ALA A 65 -17.52 -10.45 9.66
C ALA A 65 -17.54 -11.54 8.60
N GLN A 66 -18.70 -12.16 8.37
CA GLN A 66 -18.85 -13.16 7.31
C GLN A 66 -20.28 -13.25 6.81
N LEU A 67 -20.44 -13.74 5.59
CA LEU A 67 -21.76 -14.01 5.03
C LEU A 67 -22.43 -15.18 5.77
N ASN A 68 -23.66 -14.97 6.20
CA ASN A 68 -24.55 -15.99 6.74
C ASN A 68 -25.98 -15.66 6.31
N VAL A 69 -26.99 -16.27 6.92
CA VAL A 69 -28.41 -15.89 6.77
C VAL A 69 -28.85 -14.99 7.92
N VAL A 70 -29.92 -14.22 7.75
CA VAL A 70 -30.43 -13.27 8.77
C VAL A 70 -30.62 -13.96 10.13
N ASP A 71 -31.35 -15.07 10.18
CA ASP A 71 -31.62 -15.85 11.40
C ASP A 71 -31.75 -17.35 11.07
N VAL A 72 -30.83 -18.17 11.56
CA VAL A 72 -30.90 -19.65 11.39
C VAL A 72 -32.07 -20.24 12.18
N SER A 73 -32.38 -19.67 13.35
CA SER A 73 -33.48 -20.05 14.23
C SER A 73 -34.37 -18.86 14.57
N ALA A 74 -35.60 -19.12 15.00
CA ALA A 74 -36.54 -18.09 15.42
C ALA A 74 -35.92 -17.17 16.50
N PHE A 75 -36.13 -15.85 16.39
CA PHE A 75 -35.66 -14.87 17.36
C PHE A 75 -36.84 -14.42 18.22
N GLY A 76 -36.99 -15.04 19.41
CA GLY A 76 -38.21 -14.89 20.20
C GLY A 76 -39.43 -15.37 19.40
N SER A 77 -40.47 -14.54 19.30
CA SER A 77 -41.66 -14.83 18.50
C SER A 77 -41.51 -14.53 17.01
N LEU A 78 -40.38 -13.96 16.56
CA LEU A 78 -40.13 -13.80 15.13
C LEU A 78 -39.67 -15.12 14.50
N PRO A 79 -40.26 -15.56 13.37
CA PRO A 79 -39.81 -16.75 12.68
C PRO A 79 -38.36 -16.59 12.19
N ALA A 80 -37.68 -17.71 12.00
CA ALA A 80 -36.36 -17.75 11.39
C ALA A 80 -36.41 -17.19 9.97
N ASP A 81 -35.34 -16.51 9.58
CA ASP A 81 -35.10 -16.08 8.20
C ASP A 81 -33.78 -16.72 7.76
N SER A 82 -33.92 -17.96 7.30
CA SER A 82 -32.81 -18.83 6.93
C SER A 82 -32.49 -18.80 5.44
N THR A 83 -33.08 -17.85 4.71
CA THR A 83 -32.95 -17.74 3.25
C THR A 83 -32.22 -16.48 2.83
N ASP A 84 -32.50 -15.34 3.49
CA ASP A 84 -31.92 -14.08 3.06
C ASP A 84 -30.47 -13.94 3.56
N PRO A 85 -29.49 -13.75 2.65
CA PRO A 85 -28.10 -13.65 3.03
C PRO A 85 -27.81 -12.28 3.67
N LEU A 86 -26.99 -12.29 4.71
CA LEU A 86 -26.56 -11.11 5.44
C LEU A 86 -25.11 -11.28 5.91
N VAL A 87 -24.27 -10.26 5.74
CA VAL A 87 -22.97 -10.21 6.41
C VAL A 87 -23.21 -9.95 7.89
N LYS A 88 -22.93 -10.95 8.73
CA LYS A 88 -23.07 -10.88 10.19
C LYS A 88 -21.73 -10.61 10.84
N MET A 89 -21.74 -9.94 12.00
CA MET A 89 -20.53 -9.59 12.74
C MET A 89 -20.57 -10.18 14.14
N GLY A 90 -19.66 -11.10 14.42
CA GLY A 90 -19.38 -11.59 15.76
C GLY A 90 -18.37 -10.68 16.45
N ILE A 91 -18.59 -10.32 17.72
CA ILE A 91 -17.75 -9.36 18.43
C ILE A 91 -17.36 -9.90 19.81
N ASN A 92 -16.06 -9.92 20.11
CA ASN A 92 -15.55 -10.13 21.45
C ASN A 92 -15.04 -8.81 22.01
N LEU A 93 -15.58 -8.40 23.16
CA LEU A 93 -15.20 -7.15 23.84
C LEU A 93 -14.07 -7.34 24.86
N GLN A 94 -13.72 -8.58 25.16
CA GLN A 94 -12.73 -8.95 26.17
C GLN A 94 -11.74 -9.94 25.57
N ALA A 95 -10.53 -9.98 26.14
CA ALA A 95 -9.52 -10.93 25.71
C ALA A 95 -9.90 -12.38 26.11
N THR A 96 -9.57 -13.34 25.26
CA THR A 96 -9.72 -14.77 25.53
C THR A 96 -8.34 -15.39 25.77
N PRO A 97 -8.05 -15.91 26.96
CA PRO A 97 -6.77 -16.54 27.26
C PRO A 97 -6.73 -17.99 26.75
N PHE A 98 -5.57 -18.43 26.25
CA PHE A 98 -5.29 -19.82 25.93
C PHE A 98 -3.99 -20.27 26.56
N THR A 99 -4.03 -21.37 27.30
CA THR A 99 -2.85 -21.98 27.92
C THR A 99 -2.28 -23.07 27.02
N LEU A 100 -0.98 -22.98 26.78
CA LEU A 100 -0.19 -23.87 25.94
C LEU A 100 0.61 -24.83 26.82
N VAL A 101 1.05 -25.95 26.24
CA VAL A 101 1.88 -26.93 26.92
C VAL A 101 3.17 -27.13 26.13
N ALA A 102 4.32 -27.06 26.79
CA ALA A 102 5.58 -27.35 26.13
C ALA A 102 5.69 -28.85 25.79
N PRO A 103 6.33 -29.23 24.67
CA PRO A 103 6.66 -30.61 24.38
C PRO A 103 7.44 -31.27 25.53
N ALA A 104 7.23 -32.58 25.72
CA ALA A 104 7.87 -33.36 26.79
C ALA A 104 9.25 -33.94 26.39
N VAL A 105 9.60 -33.95 25.11
CA VAL A 105 10.83 -34.57 24.59
C VAL A 105 11.82 -33.49 24.15
N SER A 106 13.06 -33.60 24.60
CA SER A 106 14.15 -32.68 24.25
C SER A 106 14.36 -32.62 22.72
N GLY A 107 14.58 -31.41 22.21
CA GLY A 107 14.76 -31.15 20.77
C GLY A 107 13.47 -31.10 19.95
N GLN A 108 12.30 -31.19 20.59
CA GLN A 108 11.00 -31.04 19.91
C GLN A 108 10.39 -29.65 20.08
N SER A 109 9.58 -29.28 19.09
CA SER A 109 8.69 -28.12 19.10
C SER A 109 7.28 -28.55 18.68
N ALA A 110 6.26 -27.82 19.12
CA ALA A 110 4.88 -27.98 18.67
C ALA A 110 4.32 -26.65 18.15
N ASN A 111 3.62 -26.70 17.02
CA ASN A 111 2.85 -25.58 16.51
C ASN A 111 1.41 -25.68 17.03
N TYR A 112 0.91 -24.59 17.59
CA TYR A 112 -0.48 -24.44 17.97
C TYR A 112 -1.18 -23.51 16.98
N LEU A 113 -2.31 -23.93 16.44
CA LEU A 113 -3.17 -23.10 15.59
C LEU A 113 -4.21 -22.40 16.47
N ILE A 114 -4.37 -21.10 16.29
CA ILE A 114 -5.54 -20.35 16.75
C ILE A 114 -6.43 -20.09 15.55
N GLU A 115 -7.68 -20.49 15.64
CA GLU A 115 -8.68 -20.27 14.60
C GLU A 115 -9.94 -19.64 15.17
N ALA A 116 -10.70 -18.99 14.29
CA ALA A 116 -11.92 -18.29 14.63
C ALA A 116 -13.09 -18.69 13.73
N ALA A 117 -14.29 -18.66 14.29
CA ALA A 117 -15.54 -18.76 13.56
C ALA A 117 -16.56 -17.77 14.13
N PHE A 118 -17.52 -17.35 13.31
CA PHE A 118 -18.71 -16.66 13.81
C PHE A 118 -19.60 -17.67 14.53
N ILE A 119 -20.05 -17.33 15.74
CA ILE A 119 -21.09 -18.09 16.43
C ILE A 119 -22.27 -17.17 16.76
N GLU A 120 -23.46 -17.73 16.60
CA GLU A 120 -24.70 -17.18 17.09
C GLU A 120 -25.37 -18.19 18.02
N SER A 121 -25.74 -17.76 19.22
CA SER A 121 -26.40 -18.63 20.18
C SER A 121 -27.35 -17.85 21.08
N ASP A 122 -28.39 -18.55 21.54
CA ASP A 122 -29.32 -18.03 22.53
C ASP A 122 -28.82 -18.41 23.94
N THR A 123 -28.77 -17.42 24.83
CA THR A 123 -28.19 -17.57 26.17
C THR A 123 -29.07 -16.95 27.25
N THR A 124 -28.62 -17.07 28.50
CA THR A 124 -29.25 -16.46 29.68
C THR A 124 -30.70 -16.96 29.87
N PRO A 125 -30.91 -18.28 30.05
CA PRO A 125 -32.24 -18.81 30.29
C PRO A 125 -32.79 -18.33 31.63
N VAL A 126 -33.98 -17.72 31.63
CA VAL A 126 -34.67 -17.23 32.82
C VAL A 126 -36.13 -17.67 32.79
N VAL A 127 -36.70 -18.01 33.97
CA VAL A 127 -38.14 -18.20 34.10
C VAL A 127 -38.82 -16.83 34.13
N LEU A 128 -39.42 -16.44 33.01
CA LEU A 128 -40.04 -15.13 32.85
C LEU A 128 -41.48 -15.12 33.38
N PRO A 129 -41.96 -13.99 33.94
CA PRO A 129 -43.38 -13.82 34.25
C PRO A 129 -44.19 -13.62 32.95
N TYR A 130 -45.34 -14.30 32.84
CA TYR A 130 -46.28 -14.20 31.72
C TYR A 130 -47.64 -13.65 32.17
N TYR A 131 -48.31 -12.89 31.31
CA TYR A 131 -49.64 -12.36 31.61
C TYR A 131 -50.68 -13.49 31.70
N ASN A 132 -51.44 -13.49 32.78
CA ASN A 132 -52.54 -14.43 33.01
C ASN A 132 -53.87 -13.72 32.78
N ALA A 133 -54.49 -13.96 31.62
CA ALA A 133 -55.77 -13.35 31.27
C ALA A 133 -56.94 -13.80 32.18
N ALA A 134 -56.86 -14.99 32.77
CA ALA A 134 -57.90 -15.50 33.66
C ALA A 134 -57.81 -14.91 35.07
N ASN A 135 -56.60 -14.56 35.52
CA ASN A 135 -56.39 -13.87 36.80
C ASN A 135 -55.17 -12.93 36.71
N PRO A 136 -55.38 -11.66 36.33
CA PRO A 136 -54.29 -10.69 36.16
C PRO A 136 -53.47 -10.39 37.42
N ALA A 137 -53.97 -10.72 38.61
CA ALA A 137 -53.25 -10.54 39.87
C ALA A 137 -52.21 -11.65 40.13
N GLN A 138 -52.18 -12.70 39.30
CA GLN A 138 -51.31 -13.87 39.46
C GLN A 138 -50.62 -14.18 38.12
N PRO A 139 -49.45 -13.57 37.83
CA PRO A 139 -48.72 -13.84 36.60
C PRO A 139 -48.28 -15.31 36.55
N PHE A 140 -48.26 -15.87 35.35
CA PHE A 140 -47.72 -17.21 35.13
C PHE A 140 -46.20 -17.20 35.26
N SER A 141 -45.64 -18.30 35.78
CA SER A 141 -44.19 -18.54 35.81
C SER A 141 -43.78 -19.37 34.60
N GLY A 142 -43.15 -18.74 33.61
CA GLY A 142 -42.85 -19.33 32.31
C GLY A 142 -44.08 -19.54 31.41
N PRO A 143 -43.89 -20.00 30.17
CA PRO A 143 -44.97 -20.23 29.22
C PRO A 143 -45.99 -21.21 29.80
N ASN A 144 -47.28 -20.88 29.68
CA ASN A 144 -48.39 -21.70 30.17
C ASN A 144 -48.28 -22.09 31.66
N ASN A 145 -47.59 -21.26 32.46
CA ASN A 145 -47.31 -21.51 33.89
C ASN A 145 -46.49 -22.79 34.15
N ALA A 146 -45.69 -23.26 33.19
CA ALA A 146 -44.96 -24.51 33.27
C ALA A 146 -43.61 -24.43 34.01
N GLY A 147 -43.20 -23.26 34.48
CA GLY A 147 -41.91 -23.04 35.15
C GLY A 147 -40.68 -23.21 34.25
N THR A 148 -40.86 -23.36 32.94
CA THR A 148 -39.77 -23.55 31.98
C THR A 148 -39.05 -22.21 31.72
N ALA A 149 -37.73 -22.21 31.84
CA ALA A 149 -36.90 -21.06 31.52
C ALA A 149 -36.75 -20.88 30.01
N GLN A 150 -36.68 -19.63 29.55
CA GLN A 150 -36.43 -19.29 28.15
C GLN A 150 -35.23 -18.36 28.03
N ASN A 151 -34.48 -18.52 26.95
CA ASN A 151 -33.35 -17.65 26.65
C ASN A 151 -33.83 -16.21 26.47
N THR A 152 -33.08 -15.27 27.03
CA THR A 152 -33.44 -13.84 27.06
C THR A 152 -32.52 -12.99 26.18
N GLN A 153 -31.51 -13.60 25.58
CA GLN A 153 -30.55 -12.91 24.72
C GLN A 153 -30.08 -13.82 23.59
N ARG A 154 -29.97 -13.26 22.39
CA ARG A 154 -29.17 -13.83 21.29
C ARG A 154 -27.84 -13.11 21.22
N ILE A 155 -26.75 -13.86 21.28
CA ILE A 155 -25.39 -13.32 21.18
C ILE A 155 -24.77 -13.68 19.83
N GLN A 156 -23.99 -12.74 19.29
CA GLN A 156 -23.11 -12.97 18.15
C GLN A 156 -21.67 -12.72 18.60
N ARG A 157 -20.81 -13.73 18.49
CA ARG A 157 -19.44 -13.71 19.03
C ARG A 157 -18.43 -14.24 18.03
N VAL A 158 -17.17 -13.89 18.27
CA VAL A 158 -16.06 -14.64 17.69
C VAL A 158 -15.85 -15.87 18.56
N GLN A 159 -16.18 -17.05 18.05
CA GLN A 159 -15.74 -18.29 18.67
C GLN A 159 -14.26 -18.47 18.36
N LEU A 160 -13.45 -18.70 19.39
CA LEU A 160 -12.02 -18.93 19.26
C LEU A 160 -11.69 -20.34 19.72
N GLN A 161 -10.80 -21.01 19.00
CA GLN A 161 -10.33 -22.36 19.31
C GLN A 161 -8.81 -22.43 19.21
N LEU A 162 -8.20 -23.16 20.14
CA LEU A 162 -6.79 -23.52 20.12
C LEU A 162 -6.66 -24.99 19.72
N LYS A 163 -5.85 -25.28 18.71
CA LYS A 163 -5.55 -26.64 18.25
C LYS A 163 -4.07 -26.94 18.41
N ALA A 164 -3.77 -27.99 19.18
CA ALA A 164 -2.40 -28.45 19.37
C ALA A 164 -1.94 -29.30 18.18
N GLY A 165 -0.78 -28.98 17.61
CA GLY A 165 -0.08 -29.83 16.65
C GLY A 165 0.71 -30.93 17.34
N THR A 166 0.98 -32.00 16.59
CA THR A 166 1.84 -33.08 17.03
C THR A 166 3.27 -32.54 17.20
N PRO A 167 3.90 -32.68 18.38
CA PRO A 167 5.30 -32.32 18.55
C PRO A 167 6.21 -33.09 17.59
N ALA A 168 7.18 -32.40 17.00
CA ALA A 168 8.20 -33.00 16.15
C ALA A 168 9.55 -32.33 16.40
N ASN A 169 10.62 -32.85 15.81
CA ASN A 169 11.95 -32.21 15.88
C ASN A 169 11.84 -30.74 15.47
N THR A 170 12.47 -29.84 16.21
CA THR A 170 12.44 -28.40 15.93
C THR A 170 12.82 -28.14 14.47
N GLY A 171 11.94 -27.46 13.74
CA GLY A 171 12.04 -27.19 12.31
C GLY A 171 11.22 -28.12 11.41
N ALA A 172 10.73 -29.25 11.93
CA ALA A 172 9.90 -30.21 11.21
C ALA A 172 8.45 -30.28 11.71
N GLN A 173 8.10 -29.53 12.76
CA GLN A 173 6.75 -29.51 13.29
C GLN A 173 5.77 -28.89 12.30
N THR A 174 4.61 -29.51 12.16
CA THR A 174 3.54 -29.07 11.26
C THR A 174 2.42 -28.38 12.03
N THR A 175 1.88 -27.31 11.47
CA THR A 175 0.68 -26.65 12.00
C THR A 175 -0.55 -27.53 11.71
N PRO A 176 -1.48 -27.73 12.68
CA PRO A 176 -2.76 -28.37 12.42
C PRO A 176 -3.53 -27.70 11.28
N PRO A 177 -4.33 -28.45 10.48
CA PRO A 177 -5.20 -27.84 9.49
C PRO A 177 -6.32 -27.02 10.15
N VAL A 178 -6.82 -26.00 9.46
CA VAL A 178 -8.00 -25.21 9.89
C VAL A 178 -9.27 -26.05 9.74
N ASP A 179 -10.19 -25.96 10.70
CA ASP A 179 -11.46 -26.67 10.66
C ASP A 179 -12.42 -26.13 9.59
N SER A 180 -13.30 -26.99 9.07
CA SER A 180 -14.31 -26.57 8.09
C SER A 180 -15.26 -25.53 8.67
N GLY A 181 -15.40 -24.38 8.01
CA GLY A 181 -16.20 -23.26 8.50
C GLY A 181 -15.45 -22.32 9.46
N TRP A 182 -14.16 -22.57 9.70
CA TRP A 182 -13.28 -21.72 10.50
C TRP A 182 -12.24 -21.01 9.64
N VAL A 183 -11.64 -19.96 10.18
CA VAL A 183 -10.49 -19.28 9.60
C VAL A 183 -9.30 -19.31 10.56
N GLY A 184 -8.13 -19.73 10.08
CA GLY A 184 -6.90 -19.69 10.85
C GLY A 184 -6.40 -18.26 11.04
N LEU A 185 -6.03 -17.90 12.27
CA LEU A 185 -5.54 -16.56 12.63
C LEU A 185 -4.04 -16.53 12.91
N TYR A 186 -3.58 -17.37 13.85
CA TYR A 186 -2.20 -17.37 14.32
C TYR A 186 -1.64 -18.78 14.46
N VAL A 187 -0.32 -18.90 14.31
CA VAL A 187 0.47 -20.06 14.73
C VAL A 187 1.35 -19.65 15.89
N VAL A 188 1.33 -20.42 16.97
CA VAL A 188 2.22 -20.25 18.12
C VAL A 188 3.16 -21.43 18.20
N THR A 189 4.47 -21.19 18.10
CA THR A 189 5.49 -22.24 18.22
C THR A 189 5.99 -22.32 19.66
N VAL A 190 5.84 -23.48 20.27
CA VAL A 190 6.30 -23.77 21.63
C VAL A 190 7.41 -24.82 21.59
N ASN A 191 8.56 -24.48 22.16
CA ASN A 191 9.73 -25.35 22.21
C ASN A 191 9.74 -26.19 23.50
N PHE A 192 10.44 -27.34 23.47
CA PHE A 192 10.71 -28.13 24.67
C PHE A 192 11.26 -27.26 25.82
N GLY A 193 10.75 -27.48 27.03
CA GLY A 193 11.21 -26.79 28.24
C GLY A 193 10.86 -25.30 28.32
N GLN A 194 10.12 -24.76 27.34
CA GLN A 194 9.70 -23.36 27.34
C GLN A 194 8.69 -23.11 28.47
N THR A 195 8.90 -22.06 29.25
CA THR A 195 8.02 -21.66 30.37
C THR A 195 7.26 -20.36 30.11
N ALA A 196 7.60 -19.66 29.03
CA ALA A 196 7.01 -18.39 28.64
C ALA A 196 6.92 -18.24 27.13
N ILE A 197 5.80 -17.73 26.63
CA ILE A 197 5.64 -17.30 25.24
C ILE A 197 6.13 -15.86 25.10
N THR A 198 6.80 -15.55 24.01
CA THR A 198 7.21 -14.20 23.62
C THR A 198 6.56 -13.83 22.29
N ALA A 199 6.63 -12.54 21.90
CA ALA A 199 6.12 -12.10 20.61
C ALA A 199 6.76 -12.86 19.43
N GLY A 200 8.04 -13.25 19.54
CA GLY A 200 8.74 -14.02 18.50
C GLY A 200 8.23 -15.46 18.32
N ASN A 201 7.44 -15.98 19.25
CA ASN A 201 6.80 -17.30 19.12
C ASN A 201 5.47 -17.26 18.37
N ILE A 202 4.89 -16.07 18.17
CA ILE A 202 3.55 -15.88 17.61
C ILE A 202 3.71 -15.35 16.18
N ALA A 203 3.13 -16.06 15.22
CA ALA A 203 3.10 -15.65 13.81
C ALA A 203 1.66 -15.58 13.31
N VAL A 204 1.33 -14.54 12.55
CA VAL A 204 0.04 -14.46 11.82
C VAL A 204 0.07 -15.49 10.70
N LEU A 205 -1.03 -16.23 10.48
CA LEU A 205 -1.13 -17.10 9.31
C LEU A 205 -1.16 -16.24 8.03
N PRO A 206 -0.42 -16.60 6.97
CA PRO A 206 -0.50 -15.89 5.69
C PRO A 206 -1.90 -15.87 5.06
N THR A 207 -2.74 -16.85 5.40
CA THR A 207 -4.13 -16.97 4.95
C THR A 207 -5.13 -16.27 5.87
N ALA A 208 -4.69 -15.66 6.97
CA ALA A 208 -5.58 -15.01 7.92
C ALA A 208 -6.21 -13.76 7.28
N PRO A 209 -7.55 -13.63 7.27
CA PRO A 209 -8.23 -12.56 6.56
C PRO A 209 -8.32 -11.26 7.38
N PHE A 210 -7.19 -10.82 7.95
CA PHE A 210 -7.16 -9.58 8.74
C PHE A 210 -7.38 -8.34 7.85
N LEU A 211 -8.20 -7.41 8.33
CA LEU A 211 -8.39 -6.11 7.70
C LEU A 211 -7.14 -5.24 7.92
N ASN A 212 -6.23 -5.27 6.97
CA ASN A 212 -4.93 -4.60 7.08
C ASN A 212 -5.00 -3.07 6.98
N TRP A 213 -6.04 -2.52 6.36
CA TRP A 213 -6.21 -1.07 6.20
C TRP A 213 -7.61 -0.66 6.60
N LYS A 214 -7.70 0.33 7.48
CA LYS A 214 -8.95 1.01 7.80
C LYS A 214 -9.28 2.05 6.73
N LEU A 215 -10.55 2.45 6.61
CA LEU A 215 -11.00 3.45 5.64
C LEU A 215 -10.15 4.75 5.64
N PRO A 216 -9.72 5.31 6.79
CA PRO A 216 -8.82 6.48 6.80
C PRO A 216 -7.40 6.20 6.29
N SER A 217 -7.01 4.93 6.23
CA SER A 217 -5.70 4.44 5.76
C SER A 217 -5.77 3.79 4.37
N LEU A 218 -6.94 3.82 3.71
CA LEU A 218 -7.07 3.44 2.31
C LEU A 218 -6.48 4.55 1.44
N SER A 219 -5.17 4.57 1.31
CA SER A 219 -4.46 5.16 0.16
C SER A 219 -3.92 4.03 -0.73
N PRO A 220 -4.77 3.31 -1.50
CA PRO A 220 -4.30 2.23 -2.34
C PRO A 220 -3.79 2.82 -3.67
N GLY A 221 -2.49 3.11 -3.75
CA GLY A 221 -1.82 3.50 -5.00
C GLY A 221 -1.19 4.89 -4.96
N PHE A 222 -0.68 5.34 -6.13
CA PHE A 222 0.15 6.53 -6.38
C PHE A 222 -0.51 7.90 -6.11
N GLY A 223 -1.42 7.99 -5.14
CA GLY A 223 -2.17 9.20 -4.78
C GLY A 223 -1.95 9.67 -3.34
N ALA A 224 -1.07 9.03 -2.57
CA ALA A 224 -0.71 9.45 -1.22
C ALA A 224 0.28 10.63 -1.22
N GLY A 225 1.04 10.83 -2.30
CA GLY A 225 1.87 12.02 -2.45
C GLY A 225 2.71 12.05 -3.73
N VAL A 226 3.28 13.23 -4.00
CA VAL A 226 4.25 13.47 -5.07
C VAL A 226 5.43 14.27 -4.50
N GLN A 227 6.65 13.86 -4.83
CA GLN A 227 7.86 14.61 -4.54
C GLN A 227 8.74 14.71 -5.78
N ALA A 228 9.15 15.93 -6.10
CA ALA A 228 10.09 16.22 -7.17
C ALA A 228 11.45 16.63 -6.60
N PHE A 229 12.51 16.09 -7.17
CA PHE A 229 13.90 16.40 -6.84
C PHE A 229 14.53 17.14 -8.02
N GLY A 230 14.73 18.45 -7.86
CA GLY A 230 15.55 19.27 -8.77
C GLY A 230 17.03 19.28 -8.41
N ALA A 231 17.39 18.68 -7.27
CA ALA A 231 18.75 18.46 -6.79
C ALA A 231 18.82 17.10 -6.07
N SER A 232 20.02 16.52 -6.01
CA SER A 232 20.24 15.24 -5.32
C SER A 232 19.86 15.31 -3.85
N GLY A 233 19.38 14.19 -3.31
CA GLY A 233 18.92 14.10 -1.93
C GLY A 233 18.51 12.68 -1.58
N ASN A 234 17.65 12.55 -0.57
CA ASN A 234 17.13 11.25 -0.15
C ASN A 234 15.60 11.28 -0.18
N PHE A 235 15.02 10.19 -0.67
CA PHE A 235 13.60 9.90 -0.51
C PHE A 235 13.44 8.97 0.69
N VAL A 236 12.68 9.38 1.70
CA VAL A 236 12.31 8.52 2.83
C VAL A 236 10.93 7.95 2.54
N VAL A 237 10.82 6.63 2.43
CA VAL A 237 9.55 5.95 2.14
C VAL A 237 8.54 6.30 3.25
N PRO A 238 7.41 6.98 2.93
CA PRO A 238 6.46 7.39 3.95
C PRO A 238 5.78 6.21 4.66
N SER A 239 5.16 6.49 5.80
CA SER A 239 4.39 5.48 6.54
C SER A 239 3.27 4.89 5.67
N GLY A 240 3.10 3.57 5.70
CA GLY A 240 2.08 2.86 4.91
C GLY A 240 2.41 2.65 3.43
N VAL A 241 3.52 3.20 2.94
CA VAL A 241 3.93 3.09 1.52
C VAL A 241 4.83 1.87 1.33
N THR A 242 4.46 1.00 0.39
CA THR A 242 5.27 -0.17 -0.01
C THR A 242 5.56 -0.22 -1.51
N ARG A 243 5.03 0.74 -2.27
CA ARG A 243 5.15 0.84 -3.73
C ARG A 243 5.27 2.31 -4.14
N VAL A 244 6.10 2.59 -5.14
CA VAL A 244 6.24 3.93 -5.74
C VAL A 244 6.38 3.84 -7.26
N GLU A 245 6.02 4.91 -7.95
CA GLU A 245 6.31 5.11 -9.36
C GLU A 245 7.31 6.26 -9.48
N VAL A 246 8.41 6.00 -10.16
CA VAL A 246 9.49 6.97 -10.36
C VAL A 246 9.58 7.30 -11.84
N GLU A 247 9.63 8.58 -12.15
CA GLU A 247 10.00 9.12 -13.46
C GLU A 247 11.28 9.95 -13.30
N LEU A 248 12.26 9.74 -14.16
CA LEU A 248 13.51 10.49 -14.08
C LEU A 248 14.11 10.80 -15.45
N TRP A 249 14.85 11.91 -15.48
CA TRP A 249 15.56 12.45 -16.64
C TRP A 249 17.03 12.66 -16.30
N GLY A 250 17.94 12.21 -17.17
CA GLY A 250 19.35 12.61 -17.10
C GLY A 250 19.55 14.08 -17.44
N GLY A 251 20.70 14.65 -17.08
CA GLY A 251 21.07 16.01 -17.48
C GLY A 251 21.37 16.10 -18.98
N GLY A 252 21.10 17.24 -19.60
CA GLY A 252 21.53 17.51 -20.99
C GLY A 252 23.00 17.90 -21.04
N SER A 253 23.65 17.71 -22.19
CA SER A 253 25.04 18.18 -22.38
C SER A 253 25.08 19.69 -22.65
N GLY A 254 26.22 20.31 -22.36
CA GLY A 254 26.53 21.64 -22.88
C GLY A 254 26.86 21.61 -24.37
N SER A 255 26.98 22.78 -24.97
CA SER A 255 27.42 22.97 -26.36
C SER A 255 28.78 23.69 -26.42
N PHE A 256 29.51 23.48 -27.52
CA PHE A 256 30.76 24.19 -27.75
C PHE A 256 30.51 25.69 -28.00
N ALA A 257 31.53 26.52 -27.80
CA ALA A 257 31.54 27.87 -28.37
C ALA A 257 31.67 27.80 -29.90
N SER A 258 31.20 28.84 -30.60
CA SER A 258 31.49 29.02 -32.02
C SER A 258 32.90 29.58 -32.22
N THR A 259 33.45 29.41 -33.42
CA THR A 259 34.68 30.08 -33.86
C THR A 259 34.35 31.21 -34.84
N SER A 260 35.33 32.05 -35.17
CA SER A 260 35.21 32.97 -36.30
C SER A 260 35.10 32.14 -37.58
N SER A 261 33.92 32.11 -38.20
CA SER A 261 33.51 31.32 -39.37
C SER A 261 32.82 29.97 -39.12
N ALA A 262 32.65 29.51 -37.88
CA ALA A 262 31.95 28.25 -37.63
C ALA A 262 31.03 28.30 -36.41
N ALA A 263 29.71 28.22 -36.66
CA ALA A 263 28.73 27.97 -35.60
C ALA A 263 28.98 26.61 -34.96
N SER A 264 28.63 26.46 -33.68
CA SER A 264 28.75 25.19 -32.99
C SER A 264 27.47 24.35 -33.09
N GLY A 265 27.64 23.03 -32.97
CA GLY A 265 26.54 22.10 -32.82
C GLY A 265 25.87 22.21 -31.45
N GLY A 266 24.62 21.79 -31.37
CA GLY A 266 23.88 21.71 -30.12
C GLY A 266 24.35 20.58 -29.21
N GLY A 267 24.09 20.71 -27.92
CA GLY A 267 24.21 19.65 -26.93
C GLY A 267 23.12 18.59 -27.10
N SER A 268 23.32 17.41 -26.51
CA SER A 268 22.36 16.30 -26.59
C SER A 268 21.49 16.24 -25.33
N GLY A 269 20.28 15.72 -25.48
CA GLY A 269 19.34 15.56 -24.37
C GLY A 269 19.69 14.36 -23.48
N GLY A 270 19.35 14.43 -22.19
CA GLY A 270 19.44 13.31 -21.27
C GLY A 270 18.41 12.22 -21.57
N GLY A 271 18.66 11.02 -21.06
CA GLY A 271 17.75 9.89 -21.16
C GLY A 271 16.53 10.06 -20.25
N TYR A 272 15.54 9.20 -20.43
CA TYR A 272 14.36 9.13 -19.57
C TYR A 272 14.06 7.68 -19.18
N ALA A 273 13.71 7.48 -17.92
CA ALA A 273 13.20 6.20 -17.45
C ALA A 273 12.00 6.38 -16.52
N ARG A 274 11.05 5.44 -16.62
CA ARG A 274 9.92 5.31 -15.69
C ARG A 274 9.86 3.90 -15.14
N LYS A 275 9.64 3.76 -13.83
CA LYS A 275 9.58 2.46 -13.16
C LYS A 275 8.55 2.44 -12.03
N ARG A 276 7.79 1.35 -11.94
CA ARG A 276 7.05 0.97 -10.74
C ARG A 276 7.89 0.06 -9.88
N ILE A 277 8.04 0.43 -8.62
CA ILE A 277 8.87 -0.27 -7.63
C ILE A 277 7.93 -0.76 -6.54
N ALA A 278 8.07 -2.03 -6.15
CA ALA A 278 7.31 -2.66 -5.08
C ALA A 278 8.26 -3.30 -4.07
N GLY A 279 7.74 -3.66 -2.89
CA GLY A 279 8.52 -4.28 -1.83
C GLY A 279 9.38 -3.29 -1.05
N LEU A 280 9.00 -2.01 -1.04
CA LEU A 280 9.64 -1.00 -0.22
C LEU A 280 9.17 -1.09 1.23
N THR A 281 10.05 -0.74 2.15
CA THR A 281 9.75 -0.73 3.59
C THR A 281 9.50 0.70 4.06
N PRO A 282 8.42 0.99 4.80
CA PRO A 282 8.22 2.30 5.42
C PRO A 282 9.45 2.75 6.25
N GLY A 283 9.87 4.00 6.08
CA GLY A 283 11.08 4.56 6.70
C GLY A 283 12.39 4.23 5.97
N GLN A 284 12.37 3.39 4.93
CA GLN A 284 13.55 3.12 4.11
C GLN A 284 14.04 4.41 3.44
N VAL A 285 15.34 4.66 3.50
CA VAL A 285 15.98 5.80 2.83
C VAL A 285 16.54 5.35 1.50
N ILE A 286 16.08 5.97 0.41
CA ILE A 286 16.51 5.70 -0.95
C ILE A 286 17.25 6.93 -1.48
N PRO A 287 18.53 6.80 -1.87
CA PRO A 287 19.29 7.93 -2.40
C PRO A 287 18.75 8.31 -3.79
N VAL A 288 18.59 9.60 -4.01
CA VAL A 288 18.15 10.20 -5.27
C VAL A 288 19.28 11.04 -5.83
N VAL A 289 19.74 10.70 -7.03
CA VAL A 289 20.74 11.49 -7.77
C VAL A 289 20.03 12.25 -8.88
N VAL A 290 20.22 13.55 -8.92
CA VAL A 290 19.80 14.38 -10.05
C VAL A 290 21.04 14.74 -10.86
N GLY A 291 21.06 14.31 -12.12
CA GLY A 291 22.13 14.59 -13.05
C GLY A 291 22.23 16.08 -13.36
N GLY A 292 23.38 16.68 -13.08
CA GLY A 292 23.63 18.08 -13.45
C GLY A 292 23.68 18.27 -14.97
N GLY A 293 23.28 19.44 -15.45
CA GLY A 293 23.51 19.83 -16.84
C GLY A 293 25.00 20.00 -17.13
N GLY A 294 25.40 19.65 -18.35
CA GLY A 294 26.79 19.82 -18.78
C GLY A 294 27.20 21.29 -18.87
N ALA A 295 28.44 21.60 -18.48
CA ALA A 295 28.96 22.96 -18.52
C ALA A 295 29.01 23.51 -19.96
N ALA A 296 28.84 24.82 -20.11
CA ALA A 296 28.98 25.51 -21.39
C ALA A 296 30.43 25.48 -21.89
N GLY A 297 30.62 25.27 -23.19
CA GLY A 297 31.90 25.48 -23.84
C GLY A 297 32.20 26.96 -23.99
N THR A 298 33.46 27.34 -23.77
CA THR A 298 33.96 28.67 -24.09
C THR A 298 34.90 28.58 -25.28
N THR A 299 35.39 29.72 -25.77
CA THR A 299 36.40 29.75 -26.84
C THR A 299 37.72 29.09 -26.44
N SER A 300 37.93 28.78 -25.15
CA SER A 300 39.14 28.13 -24.63
C SER A 300 38.88 26.82 -23.87
N THR A 301 37.62 26.46 -23.61
CA THR A 301 37.26 25.25 -22.85
C THR A 301 36.16 24.45 -23.53
N ALA A 302 36.32 23.14 -23.60
CA ALA A 302 35.28 22.24 -24.09
C ALA A 302 34.06 22.22 -23.15
N PRO A 303 32.85 21.97 -23.66
CA PRO A 303 31.66 21.75 -22.83
C PRO A 303 31.76 20.45 -22.03
N GLY A 304 30.84 20.27 -21.07
CA GLY A 304 30.69 19.03 -20.32
C GLY A 304 29.53 18.16 -20.82
N PRO A 305 29.59 16.83 -20.66
CA PRO A 305 28.42 15.96 -20.79
C PRO A 305 27.42 16.22 -19.66
N GLY A 306 26.19 15.76 -19.85
CA GLY A 306 25.18 15.76 -18.78
C GLY A 306 25.43 14.66 -17.76
N GLY A 307 25.00 14.89 -16.52
CA GLY A 307 25.05 13.92 -15.43
C GLY A 307 23.93 12.87 -15.49
N THR A 308 24.17 11.72 -14.86
CA THR A 308 23.18 10.66 -14.72
C THR A 308 22.25 10.94 -13.54
N SER A 309 20.95 10.74 -13.74
CA SER A 309 19.96 10.73 -12.64
C SER A 309 19.63 9.29 -12.23
N SER A 310 19.36 9.06 -10.96
CA SER A 310 18.98 7.73 -10.45
C SER A 310 18.09 7.80 -9.21
N PHE A 311 17.34 6.72 -9.01
CA PHE A 311 16.59 6.45 -7.79
C PHE A 311 17.06 5.12 -7.20
N GLY A 312 17.99 5.21 -6.24
CA GLY A 312 18.68 4.06 -5.67
C GLY A 312 19.26 3.12 -6.74
N PRO A 313 19.29 1.81 -6.48
CA PRO A 313 19.67 0.81 -7.48
C PRO A 313 18.55 0.47 -8.45
N PHE A 314 17.38 1.11 -8.33
CA PHE A 314 16.17 0.62 -9.00
C PHE A 314 16.07 1.05 -10.46
N VAL A 315 16.42 2.30 -10.76
CA VAL A 315 16.26 2.91 -12.10
C VAL A 315 17.21 4.09 -12.26
N SER A 316 17.72 4.31 -13.48
CA SER A 316 18.59 5.44 -13.81
C SER A 316 18.37 5.93 -15.25
N ALA A 317 18.82 7.15 -15.54
CA ALA A 317 18.89 7.67 -16.89
C ALA A 317 20.17 8.48 -17.06
N THR A 318 20.97 8.11 -18.06
CA THR A 318 22.25 8.77 -18.31
C THR A 318 22.04 10.17 -18.88
N GLY A 319 23.03 11.04 -18.66
CA GLY A 319 23.03 12.35 -19.28
C GLY A 319 23.40 12.32 -20.76
N GLY A 320 23.15 13.41 -21.45
CA GLY A 320 23.55 13.60 -22.85
C GLY A 320 25.07 13.58 -23.01
N MET A 321 25.58 12.91 -24.04
CA MET A 321 27.02 12.84 -24.34
C MET A 321 27.44 13.93 -25.32
N LEU A 322 28.74 14.23 -25.35
CA LEU A 322 29.35 15.10 -26.35
C LEU A 322 29.73 14.30 -27.60
N ASN A 323 29.84 14.98 -28.73
CA ASN A 323 30.37 14.37 -29.96
C ASN A 323 31.89 14.24 -29.88
N GLY A 324 32.41 13.01 -29.93
CA GLY A 324 33.86 12.75 -29.87
C GLY A 324 34.66 13.29 -31.06
N SER A 325 34.01 13.67 -32.16
CA SER A 325 34.63 14.31 -33.32
C SER A 325 34.55 15.83 -33.29
N ALA A 326 33.85 16.43 -32.32
CA ALA A 326 33.82 17.87 -32.11
C ALA A 326 34.95 18.32 -31.19
N ASN A 327 35.57 19.45 -31.49
CA ASN A 327 36.56 20.09 -30.64
C ASN A 327 36.45 21.62 -30.74
N ILE A 328 37.21 22.34 -29.92
CA ILE A 328 37.15 23.81 -29.86
C ILE A 328 37.42 24.46 -31.23
N ALA A 329 38.29 23.88 -32.07
CA ALA A 329 38.58 24.39 -33.41
C ALA A 329 37.53 24.00 -34.45
N ASN A 330 36.83 22.87 -34.25
CA ASN A 330 35.82 22.32 -35.16
C ASN A 330 34.52 22.01 -34.39
N PRO A 331 33.75 23.04 -33.97
CA PRO A 331 32.67 22.86 -33.02
C PRO A 331 31.32 22.50 -33.68
N GLN A 332 31.25 22.45 -35.01
CA GLN A 332 30.02 22.40 -35.81
C GLN A 332 29.18 21.14 -35.61
N ASN A 333 29.82 20.04 -35.21
CA ASN A 333 29.17 18.74 -35.06
C ASN A 333 28.31 18.71 -33.80
N GLY A 334 27.01 18.44 -33.97
CA GLY A 334 26.07 18.26 -32.87
C GLY A 334 26.41 17.06 -31.99
N ALA A 335 26.10 17.17 -30.71
CA ALA A 335 26.37 16.19 -29.68
C ALA A 335 25.59 14.88 -29.89
N ILE A 336 26.30 13.74 -29.84
CA ILE A 336 25.74 12.39 -29.99
C ILE A 336 26.51 11.38 -29.10
N PRO A 337 25.88 10.29 -28.63
CA PRO A 337 24.43 10.05 -28.61
C PRO A 337 23.73 10.87 -27.50
N GLY A 338 22.40 10.92 -27.53
CA GLY A 338 21.62 11.34 -26.37
C GLY A 338 21.75 10.35 -25.21
N GLY A 339 21.37 10.80 -24.02
CA GLY A 339 21.32 9.94 -22.83
C GLY A 339 20.26 8.85 -22.98
N THR A 340 20.35 7.80 -22.17
CA THR A 340 19.49 6.60 -22.25
C THR A 340 18.93 6.24 -20.89
N GLY A 341 17.63 5.90 -20.82
CA GLY A 341 17.03 5.29 -19.65
C GLY A 341 17.49 3.84 -19.44
N VAL A 342 17.71 3.44 -18.18
CA VAL A 342 18.19 2.10 -17.83
C VAL A 342 17.42 1.55 -16.63
N GLY A 343 16.91 0.33 -16.78
CA GLY A 343 16.27 -0.44 -15.72
C GLY A 343 14.82 -0.04 -15.41
N GLY A 344 14.24 0.88 -16.17
CA GLY A 344 12.81 1.22 -16.08
C GLY A 344 11.90 0.22 -16.80
N ASP A 345 10.60 0.31 -16.52
CA ASP A 345 9.55 -0.34 -17.32
C ASP A 345 9.41 0.36 -18.68
N VAL A 346 9.70 1.67 -18.71
CA VAL A 346 9.88 2.46 -19.92
C VAL A 346 11.27 3.07 -19.90
N ASN A 347 12.02 2.92 -21.00
CA ASN A 347 13.35 3.49 -21.18
C ASN A 347 13.39 4.19 -22.53
N LEU A 348 13.66 5.50 -22.54
CA LEU A 348 13.71 6.31 -23.74
C LEU A 348 15.07 7.01 -23.84
N MET A 349 15.53 7.19 -25.08
CA MET A 349 16.72 7.98 -25.38
C MET A 349 16.36 9.46 -25.52
N GLY A 350 17.28 10.33 -25.08
CA GLY A 350 17.28 11.74 -25.47
C GLY A 350 17.68 11.89 -26.93
N SER A 351 17.33 13.03 -27.52
CA SER A 351 17.70 13.36 -28.88
C SER A 351 19.15 13.87 -28.96
N SER A 352 19.78 13.59 -30.09
CA SER A 352 21.04 14.20 -30.50
C SER A 352 20.91 15.72 -30.65
N GLY A 353 22.02 16.44 -30.47
CA GLY A 353 22.12 17.84 -30.87
C GLY A 353 22.22 17.98 -32.38
N GLY A 354 21.61 19.02 -32.93
CA GLY A 354 21.72 19.38 -34.34
C GLY A 354 23.09 19.98 -34.68
N ILE A 355 23.46 19.92 -35.95
CA ILE A 355 24.65 20.60 -36.47
C ILE A 355 24.47 22.11 -36.48
N GLY A 356 25.55 22.85 -36.24
CA GLY A 356 25.60 24.29 -36.52
C GLY A 356 25.67 24.54 -38.03
N PHE A 357 24.96 25.54 -38.53
CA PHE A 357 24.96 25.85 -39.97
C PHE A 357 24.99 27.35 -40.21
N LEU A 358 25.87 27.78 -41.13
CA LEU A 358 26.12 29.19 -41.43
C LEU A 358 26.38 29.97 -40.14
N SER A 359 25.55 30.97 -39.85
CA SER A 359 25.63 31.83 -38.68
C SER A 359 24.76 31.36 -37.50
N VAL A 360 24.04 30.24 -37.62
CA VAL A 360 23.08 29.75 -36.63
C VAL A 360 23.64 28.53 -35.90
N GLY A 361 23.56 28.57 -34.57
CA GLY A 361 23.96 27.46 -33.71
C GLY A 361 22.99 26.28 -33.82
N GLY A 362 23.54 25.07 -33.70
CA GLY A 362 22.76 23.85 -33.80
C GLY A 362 21.64 23.76 -32.74
N LEU A 363 20.52 23.11 -33.08
CA LEU A 363 19.45 22.86 -32.12
C LEU A 363 19.96 21.98 -30.97
N GLY A 364 19.63 22.33 -29.74
CA GLY A 364 19.82 21.44 -28.59
C GLY A 364 18.89 20.25 -28.65
N GLY A 365 19.40 19.06 -28.37
CA GLY A 365 18.63 17.82 -28.31
C GLY A 365 17.69 17.80 -27.10
N GLY A 366 16.44 17.39 -27.30
CA GLY A 366 15.45 17.30 -26.23
C GLY A 366 15.56 15.98 -25.46
N ALA A 367 15.32 16.02 -24.14
CA ALA A 367 14.99 14.82 -23.39
C ALA A 367 13.53 14.41 -23.68
N ALA A 368 13.14 13.18 -23.37
CA ALA A 368 11.74 12.75 -23.53
C ALA A 368 10.82 13.67 -22.71
N VAL A 369 9.74 14.19 -23.30
CA VAL A 369 8.83 15.17 -22.64
C VAL A 369 9.51 16.51 -22.26
N GLY A 370 10.73 16.76 -22.74
CA GLY A 370 11.46 18.03 -22.63
C GLY A 370 11.44 18.84 -23.94
N GLY A 371 11.91 20.08 -23.87
CA GLY A 371 11.97 20.99 -25.03
C GLY A 371 13.32 20.99 -25.76
N MET A 372 13.36 21.69 -26.89
CA MET A 372 14.54 21.97 -27.70
C MET A 372 14.62 23.47 -27.99
N GLN A 373 15.80 23.97 -28.32
CA GLN A 373 15.99 25.38 -28.68
C GLN A 373 17.22 25.60 -29.56
N THR A 374 17.26 26.75 -30.23
CA THR A 374 18.37 27.20 -31.11
C THR A 374 18.86 28.58 -30.68
N SER A 375 19.98 29.06 -31.23
CA SER A 375 20.42 30.44 -31.09
C SER A 375 21.18 30.94 -32.34
N GLY A 376 21.21 32.26 -32.55
CA GLY A 376 22.01 32.92 -33.60
C GLY A 376 23.28 33.62 -33.09
N SER A 377 23.49 33.60 -31.78
CA SER A 377 24.59 34.28 -31.09
C SER A 377 25.14 33.38 -29.98
N THR A 378 25.20 33.81 -28.72
CA THR A 378 25.53 32.95 -27.58
C THR A 378 24.61 31.74 -27.52
N GLY A 379 25.15 30.57 -27.19
CA GLY A 379 24.37 29.36 -26.97
C GLY A 379 23.39 29.56 -25.83
N ASN A 380 22.16 29.08 -26.02
CA ASN A 380 21.11 29.12 -25.01
C ASN A 380 21.19 27.88 -24.10
N SER A 381 20.93 28.07 -22.80
CA SER A 381 20.91 27.00 -21.79
C SER A 381 19.79 26.00 -22.04
N GLY A 382 20.09 24.70 -22.09
CA GLY A 382 19.13 23.66 -22.46
C GLY A 382 17.77 23.75 -21.76
N VAL A 383 16.71 23.26 -22.42
CA VAL A 383 15.35 23.33 -21.88
C VAL A 383 15.15 22.26 -20.81
N PHE A 384 14.70 22.67 -19.63
CA PHE A 384 14.43 21.76 -18.53
C PHE A 384 13.17 20.90 -18.76
N PRO A 385 13.15 19.62 -18.33
CA PRO A 385 14.26 18.85 -17.77
C PRO A 385 15.15 18.20 -18.84
N GLY A 386 16.45 18.13 -18.56
CA GLY A 386 17.40 17.29 -19.30
C GLY A 386 17.70 17.68 -20.74
N GLY A 387 17.18 18.80 -21.26
CA GLY A 387 17.49 19.26 -22.61
C GLY A 387 18.95 19.68 -22.78
N GLY A 388 19.54 19.35 -23.93
CA GLY A 388 20.85 19.83 -24.34
C GLY A 388 20.83 21.32 -24.70
N ALA A 389 21.97 21.99 -24.52
CA ALA A 389 22.11 23.40 -24.89
C ALA A 389 21.99 23.61 -26.41
N SER A 390 21.60 24.80 -26.86
CA SER A 390 21.79 25.14 -28.28
C SER A 390 23.27 25.39 -28.55
N GLY A 391 23.71 25.13 -29.77
CA GLY A 391 24.99 25.64 -30.26
C GLY A 391 25.00 27.16 -30.25
N ALA A 392 26.19 27.75 -30.29
CA ALA A 392 26.42 29.16 -30.50
C ALA A 392 26.48 29.45 -32.01
N GLY A 393 25.82 30.52 -32.44
CA GLY A 393 25.97 31.07 -33.78
C GLY A 393 27.24 31.89 -33.92
N THR A 394 27.42 32.52 -35.07
CA THR A 394 28.56 33.43 -35.34
C THR A 394 28.14 34.88 -35.59
N GLY A 395 26.86 35.20 -35.30
CA GLY A 395 26.26 36.51 -35.56
C GLY A 395 26.04 36.80 -37.05
N ALA A 396 25.42 37.94 -37.36
CA ALA A 396 24.97 38.30 -38.71
C ALA A 396 26.08 38.29 -39.78
N ASN A 397 27.33 38.55 -39.38
CA ASN A 397 28.47 38.66 -40.30
C ASN A 397 29.36 37.40 -40.36
N GLY A 398 28.99 36.32 -39.67
CA GLY A 398 29.74 35.06 -39.76
C GLY A 398 31.04 34.98 -38.96
N ASN A 399 31.51 36.09 -38.38
CA ASN A 399 32.90 36.22 -37.92
C ASN A 399 33.09 36.44 -36.42
N THR A 400 32.01 36.48 -35.62
CA THR A 400 32.13 36.71 -34.17
C THR A 400 31.95 35.40 -33.41
N PRO A 401 32.97 34.93 -32.65
CA PRO A 401 32.81 33.78 -31.78
C PRO A 401 31.96 34.13 -30.56
N TYR A 402 31.10 33.21 -30.16
CA TYR A 402 30.24 33.31 -28.98
C TYR A 402 30.34 32.03 -28.15
N ASN A 403 30.22 32.17 -26.83
CA ASN A 403 30.21 31.03 -25.92
C ASN A 403 28.99 30.12 -26.18
N GLY A 404 29.17 28.83 -25.95
CA GLY A 404 28.09 27.85 -25.94
C GLY A 404 27.15 28.04 -24.75
N GLY A 405 26.13 27.18 -24.68
CA GLY A 405 25.18 27.14 -23.57
C GLY A 405 25.44 25.94 -22.65
N PRO A 406 25.06 26.03 -21.37
CA PRO A 406 25.04 24.87 -20.48
C PRO A 406 23.81 23.99 -20.73
N GLY A 407 23.91 22.68 -20.51
CA GLY A 407 22.75 21.79 -20.55
C GLY A 407 21.80 22.02 -19.38
N ALA A 408 20.55 21.57 -19.50
CA ALA A 408 19.63 21.55 -18.36
C ALA A 408 19.95 20.42 -17.39
N ASN A 409 19.71 20.66 -16.11
CA ASN A 409 19.68 19.61 -15.10
C ASN A 409 18.58 18.58 -15.41
N GLY A 410 18.80 17.36 -14.95
CA GLY A 410 17.78 16.32 -14.90
C GLY A 410 16.70 16.62 -13.85
N LEU A 411 15.79 15.67 -13.70
CA LEU A 411 14.71 15.71 -12.73
C LEU A 411 14.41 14.29 -12.26
N VAL A 412 14.01 14.12 -11.00
CA VAL A 412 13.42 12.87 -10.51
C VAL A 412 12.09 13.19 -9.85
N VAL A 413 11.02 12.49 -10.24
CA VAL A 413 9.68 12.61 -9.66
C VAL A 413 9.27 11.26 -9.10
N VAL A 414 8.87 11.24 -7.84
CA VAL A 414 8.39 10.05 -7.13
C VAL A 414 6.91 10.26 -6.79
N ARG A 415 6.09 9.27 -7.10
CA ARG A 415 4.66 9.21 -6.75
C ARG A 415 4.40 7.94 -5.95
N TRP A 416 3.59 8.01 -4.90
CA TRP A 416 3.37 6.88 -4.00
C TRP A 416 1.97 6.82 -3.43
#